data_AF-A0A268QUL8-F1
#
_entry.id   AF-A0A268QUL8-F1
#
_cell.length_a   1.000
_cell.length_b   1.000
_cell.length_c   1.000
_cell.angle_alpha   90.00
_cell.angle_beta   90.00
_cell.angle_gamma   90.00
#
_symmetry.space_group_name_H-M   'P 1'
#
loop_
_entity.id
_entity.type
_entity.pdbx_description
1 polymer ?
#
loop_
_entity_poly.entity_id
_entity_poly.type
_entity_poly.pdbx_seq_one_letter_code
_entity_poly.pdbx_strand_id
1 'polypeptide(L)' 'DHYVLNGSKIFITNGGIADIYIVFAITDPASKHKGTTAFIIEKDIKGFSVGKKESKLGIRSSPTTEIIFEECK' A
#
# COMPACT_ATOMS: atom_id res chain seq x y z
N ASP A 1 -9.09 16.69 -10.68
CA ASP A 1 -8.56 15.45 -11.26
C ASP A 1 -7.73 14.70 -10.24
N HIS A 2 -8.29 13.67 -9.60
CA HIS A 2 -7.60 12.85 -8.60
C HIS A 2 -8.05 11.38 -8.73
N TYR A 3 -7.27 10.45 -8.19
CA TYR A 3 -7.65 9.05 -8.02
C TYR A 3 -8.17 8.82 -6.60
N VAL A 4 -8.96 7.77 -6.42
CA VAL A 4 -9.32 7.26 -5.10
C VAL A 4 -8.88 5.80 -5.02
N LEU A 5 -8.01 5.50 -4.07
CA LEU A 5 -7.50 4.16 -3.82
C LEU A 5 -8.30 3.51 -2.68
N ASN A 6 -8.76 2.29 -2.95
CA ASN A 6 -9.41 1.42 -1.98
C ASN A 6 -8.80 0.02 -2.04
N GLY A 7 -8.65 -0.62 -0.88
CA GLY A 7 -8.17 -1.99 -0.74
C GLY A 7 -7.01 -2.10 0.24
N SER A 8 -6.26 -3.20 0.18
CA SER A 8 -5.09 -3.41 1.02
C SER A 8 -3.98 -4.14 0.29
N LYS A 9 -2.76 -4.04 0.83
CA LYS A 9 -1.62 -4.85 0.42
C LYS A 9 -0.98 -5.48 1.64
N ILE A 10 -0.63 -6.75 1.51
CA ILE A 10 0.06 -7.52 2.55
C ILE A 10 1.54 -7.67 2.23
N PHE A 11 2.31 -8.04 3.25
CA PHE A 11 3.75 -8.28 3.15
C PHE A 11 4.59 -7.06 2.74
N ILE A 12 4.19 -5.86 3.17
CA ILE A 12 4.90 -4.64 2.86
C ILE A 12 6.08 -4.48 3.81
N THR A 13 7.28 -4.69 3.28
CA THR A 13 8.53 -4.40 3.98
C THR A 13 8.63 -2.90 4.28
N ASN A 14 9.11 -2.56 5.48
CA ASN A 14 9.15 -1.21 6.04
C ASN A 14 7.77 -0.57 6.29
N GLY A 15 6.68 -1.34 6.18
CA GLY A 15 5.36 -0.84 6.54
C GLY A 15 5.31 -0.33 7.99
N GLY A 16 4.69 0.83 8.17
CA GLY A 16 4.60 1.54 9.45
C GLY A 16 5.74 2.50 9.75
N ILE A 17 6.90 2.32 9.12
CA ILE A 17 8.07 3.20 9.30
C ILE A 17 8.46 3.98 8.04
N ALA A 18 8.02 3.54 6.86
CA ALA A 18 8.27 4.27 5.62
C ALA A 18 7.42 5.56 5.57
N ASP A 19 8.04 6.63 5.09
CA ASP A 19 7.37 7.91 4.83
C ASP A 19 6.67 7.91 3.46
N ILE A 20 7.19 7.12 2.51
CA ILE A 20 6.71 7.03 1.13
C ILE A 20 6.46 5.57 0.75
N TYR A 21 5.33 5.32 0.11
CA TYR A 21 4.92 4.02 -0.40
C TYR A 21 4.71 4.11 -1.92
N ILE A 22 5.30 3.18 -2.66
CA ILE A 22 5.01 3.00 -4.08
C ILE A 22 3.94 1.91 -4.20
N VAL A 23 2.76 2.30 -4.68
CA VAL A 23 1.58 1.44 -4.69
C VAL A 23 1.16 1.17 -6.13
N PHE A 24 1.09 -0.10 -6.50
CA PHE A 24 0.52 -0.52 -7.77
C PHE A 24 -0.96 -0.85 -7.60
N ALA A 25 -1.81 -0.09 -8.29
CA ALA A 25 -3.26 -0.26 -8.30
C ALA A 25 -3.79 -0.37 -9.74
N ILE A 26 -4.89 -1.10 -9.90
CA ILE A 26 -5.55 -1.25 -11.20
C ILE A 26 -6.45 -0.04 -11.42
N THR A 27 -6.16 0.74 -12.45
CA THR A 27 -6.95 1.89 -12.87
C THR A 27 -7.81 1.59 -14.10
N ASP A 28 -7.44 0.58 -14.89
CA ASP A 28 -8.22 0.11 -16.03
C ASP A 28 -8.32 -1.43 -16.01
N PRO A 29 -9.38 -2.01 -15.43
CA PRO A 29 -9.54 -3.46 -15.37
C PRO A 29 -9.62 -4.15 -16.75
N ALA A 30 -10.12 -3.45 -17.78
CA ALA A 30 -10.28 -4.04 -19.12
C ALA A 30 -8.93 -4.32 -19.79
N SER A 31 -7.93 -3.47 -19.51
CA SER A 31 -6.57 -3.60 -20.05
C SER A 31 -5.70 -4.67 -19.35
N LYS A 32 -6.26 -5.45 -18.41
CA LYS A 32 -5.55 -6.51 -17.67
C LYS A 32 -4.24 -5.98 -17.06
N HIS A 33 -3.10 -6.63 -17.32
CA HIS A 33 -1.80 -6.24 -16.79
C HIS A 33 -1.35 -4.83 -17.22
N LYS A 34 -1.83 -4.33 -18.36
CA LYS A 34 -1.52 -2.98 -18.85
C LYS A 34 -2.32 -1.88 -18.15
N GLY A 35 -3.39 -2.24 -17.43
CA GLY A 35 -4.23 -1.30 -16.69
C GLY A 35 -3.75 -0.99 -15.27
N THR A 36 -2.49 -1.30 -14.97
CA THR A 36 -1.89 -1.04 -13.65
C THR A 36 -1.12 0.28 -13.68
N THR A 37 -1.37 1.12 -12.68
CA THR A 37 -0.68 2.39 -12.49
C THR A 37 0.07 2.37 -11.16
N ALA A 38 1.26 2.98 -11.14
CA ALA A 38 2.04 3.18 -9.93
C ALA A 38 1.73 4.56 -9.32
N PHE A 39 1.51 4.58 -8.01
CA PHE A 39 1.21 5.78 -7.23
C PHE A 39 2.27 5.96 -6.15
N ILE A 40 2.55 7.22 -5.82
CA ILE A 40 3.33 7.60 -4.65
C ILE A 40 2.31 7.99 -3.57
N ILE A 41 2.38 7.35 -2.41
CA ILE A 41 1.52 7.61 -1.27
C ILE A 41 2.38 8.02 -0.08
N GLU A 42 2.05 9.16 0.52
CA GLU A 42 2.69 9.65 1.75
C GLU A 42 2.02 9.01 2.97
N LYS A 43 2.82 8.71 4.00
CA LYS A 43 2.37 8.03 5.22
C LYS A 43 1.18 8.70 5.92
N ASP A 44 1.09 10.02 5.88
CA ASP A 44 0.08 10.77 6.63
C ASP A 44 -1.14 11.17 5.77
N ILE A 45 -1.25 10.60 4.57
CA ILE A 45 -2.39 10.87 3.70
C ILE A 45 -3.69 10.33 4.32
N LYS A 46 -4.78 11.10 4.19
CA LYS A 46 -6.07 10.69 4.72
C LYS A 46 -6.57 9.44 3.99
N GLY A 47 -7.01 8.44 4.76
CA GLY A 47 -7.50 7.17 4.22
C GLY A 47 -6.41 6.10 4.09
N PHE A 48 -5.14 6.43 4.36
CA PHE A 48 -4.08 5.44 4.49
C PHE A 48 -3.90 5.03 5.95
N SER A 49 -3.73 3.73 6.19
CA SER A 49 -3.36 3.22 7.50
C SER A 49 -2.49 1.97 7.39
N VAL A 50 -1.81 1.64 8.49
CA VAL A 50 -0.91 0.48 8.56
C VAL A 50 -1.48 -0.54 9.53
N GLY A 51 -1.61 -1.78 9.08
CA GLY A 51 -2.06 -2.91 9.88
C GLY A 51 -0.99 -3.42 10.85
N LYS A 52 -1.22 -4.62 11.40
CA LYS A 52 -0.30 -5.22 12.36
C LYS A 52 1.01 -5.68 11.70
N LYS A 53 2.09 -5.67 12.46
CA LYS A 53 3.36 -6.28 12.06
C LYS A 53 3.25 -7.81 12.07
N GLU A 54 3.69 -8.41 10.97
CA GLU A 54 3.69 -9.86 10.77
C GLU A 54 4.64 -10.58 11.74
N SER A 55 4.18 -11.72 12.25
CA SER A 55 5.02 -12.65 13.03
C SER A 55 5.73 -13.62 12.08
N LYS A 56 6.95 -13.25 11.69
CA LYS A 56 7.76 -14.01 10.72
C LYS A 56 8.69 -15.03 11.39
N LEU A 57 8.99 -16.12 10.67
CA LEU A 57 10.02 -17.11 11.03
C LEU A 57 11.40 -16.46 11.20
N GLY A 58 11.79 -15.57 10.29
CA GLY A 58 13.07 -14.85 10.27
C GLY A 58 12.92 -13.40 9.80
N ILE A 59 14.03 -12.68 9.64
CA ILE A 59 14.06 -11.25 9.23
C ILE A 59 13.13 -10.40 10.11
N ARG A 60 13.13 -10.69 11.43
CA ARG A 60 12.18 -10.12 12.39
C ARG A 60 12.45 -8.63 12.67
N SER A 61 13.68 -8.17 12.45
CA SER A 61 14.07 -6.76 12.52
C SER A 61 13.40 -5.94 11.42
N SER A 62 13.29 -6.47 10.20
CA SER A 62 12.55 -5.82 9.11
C SER A 62 11.05 -5.78 9.42
N PRO A 63 10.43 -4.59 9.53
CA PRO A 63 8.98 -4.49 9.64
C PRO A 63 8.34 -5.03 8.38
N THR A 64 7.33 -5.86 8.54
CA THR A 64 6.50 -6.33 7.43
C THR A 64 5.09 -6.22 7.93
N THR A 65 4.26 -5.44 7.25
CA THR A 65 2.89 -5.15 7.70
C THR A 65 1.92 -5.25 6.53
N GLU A 66 0.63 -5.24 6.85
CA GLU A 66 -0.40 -4.79 5.92
C GLU A 66 -0.39 -3.26 5.82
N ILE A 67 -0.77 -2.73 4.65
CA ILE A 67 -1.17 -1.34 4.46
C ILE A 67 -2.58 -1.32 3.86
N ILE A 68 -3.38 -0.35 4.29
CA ILE A 68 -4.83 -0.29 4.04
C ILE A 68 -5.15 1.08 3.46
N PHE A 69 -6.01 1.10 2.44
CA PHE A 69 -6.49 2.29 1.76
C PHE A 69 -8.03 2.30 1.84
N GLU A 70 -8.58 3.32 2.48
CA GLU A 70 -10.01 3.58 2.64
C GLU A 70 -10.31 5.00 2.18
N GLU A 71 -10.88 5.12 0.98
CA GLU A 71 -11.15 6.42 0.32
C GLU A 71 -9.90 7.33 0.29
N CYS A 72 -8.73 6.73 0.04
CA CYS A 72 -7.44 7.40 0.00
C CYS A 72 -7.30 8.19 -1.30
N LYS A 73 -7.12 9.52 -1.21
CA LYS A 73 -7.09 10.43 -2.36
C LYS A 73 -5.69 10.84 -2.76
#